data_AF-A0A3S5ACI5-F1
#
_entry.id   AF-A0A3S5ACI5-F1
#
_cell.length_a   1.000
_cell.length_b   1.000
_cell.length_c   1.000
_cell.angle_alpha   90.00
_cell.angle_beta   90.00
_cell.angle_gamma   90.00
#
_symmetry.space_group_name_H-M   'P 1'
#
loop_
_entity.id
_entity.type
_entity.pdbx_description
1 polymer ?
#
loop_
_entity_poly.entity_id
_entity_poly.type
_entity_poly.pdbx_seq_one_letter_code
_entity_poly.pdbx_strand_id
1 'polypeptide(L)'
;MSFSEINENNVYACVAYPSPKEIRSILQEMLTNDISGAYKTVEKLKYLKGIALQDIVTELHPLVLQMSIPDKIRCELLISLSDIEYRLSLGASENLQLGSLVSTFGIAKENLLENVA
;
A
#
# COMPACT_ATOMS: atom_id res chain seq x y z
N MET A 1 -16.10 -10.46 -17.52
CA MET A 1 -15.54 -10.52 -18.88
C MET A 1 -14.54 -11.65 -18.92
N SER A 2 -14.56 -12.52 -19.94
CA SER A 2 -13.55 -13.58 -20.09
C SER A 2 -12.48 -13.11 -21.08
N PHE A 3 -11.21 -13.19 -20.69
CA PHE A 3 -10.10 -12.98 -21.63
C PHE A 3 -9.88 -14.24 -22.47
N SER A 4 -9.46 -14.06 -23.72
CA SER A 4 -9.22 -15.18 -24.66
C SER A 4 -7.94 -15.96 -24.35
N GLU A 5 -6.99 -15.32 -23.66
CA GLU A 5 -5.71 -15.92 -23.27
C GLU A 5 -5.58 -15.95 -21.75
N ILE A 6 -5.12 -17.09 -21.22
CA ILE A 6 -4.83 -17.26 -19.79
C ILE A 6 -3.38 -16.82 -19.57
N ASN A 7 -3.21 -15.63 -18.98
CA ASN A 7 -1.92 -15.11 -18.53
C ASN A 7 -2.08 -14.39 -17.18
N GLU A 8 -0.95 -14.16 -16.49
CA GLU A 8 -0.92 -13.59 -15.13
C GLU A 8 -1.69 -12.26 -15.03
N ASN A 9 -1.46 -11.35 -15.98
CA ASN A 9 -2.09 -10.03 -15.99
C ASN A 9 -3.62 -10.14 -16.11
N ASN A 10 -4.11 -11.05 -16.97
CA ASN A 10 -5.53 -11.27 -17.17
C ASN A 10 -6.17 -11.91 -15.94
N VAL A 11 -5.46 -12.76 -15.19
CA VAL A 11 -5.95 -13.35 -13.93
C VAL A 11 -6.17 -12.27 -12.88
N TYR A 12 -5.17 -11.43 -12.60
CA TYR A 12 -5.30 -10.33 -11.62
C TYR A 12 -6.36 -9.31 -12.04
N ALA A 13 -6.41 -8.94 -13.32
CA ALA A 13 -7.42 -8.02 -13.84
C ALA A 13 -8.85 -8.59 -13.77
N CYS A 14 -9.04 -9.91 -13.91
CA CYS A 14 -10.36 -10.54 -13.78
C CYS A 14 -10.96 -10.36 -12.38
N VAL A 15 -10.13 -10.45 -11.34
CA VAL A 15 -10.56 -10.39 -9.94
C VAL A 15 -10.40 -9.00 -9.32
N ALA A 16 -9.94 -8.01 -10.11
CA ALA A 16 -9.61 -6.66 -9.65
C ALA A 16 -8.63 -6.65 -8.46
N TYR A 17 -7.74 -7.63 -8.41
CA TYR A 17 -6.75 -7.80 -7.36
C TYR A 17 -5.41 -7.20 -7.81
N PRO A 18 -4.65 -6.54 -6.92
CA PRO A 18 -3.39 -5.92 -7.30
C PRO A 18 -2.35 -6.97 -7.69
N SER A 19 -1.67 -6.76 -8.81
CA SER A 19 -0.52 -7.60 -9.19
C SER A 19 0.70 -7.29 -8.32
N PRO A 20 1.66 -8.24 -8.17
CA PRO A 20 2.88 -8.00 -7.41
C PRO A 20 3.70 -6.80 -7.89
N LYS A 21 3.64 -6.48 -9.19
CA LYS A 21 4.29 -5.31 -9.78
C LYS A 21 3.61 -4.01 -9.33
N GLU A 22 2.28 -3.98 -9.30
CA GLU A 22 1.51 -2.81 -8.86
C GLU A 22 1.74 -2.53 -7.37
N ILE A 23 1.76 -3.56 -6.51
CA ILE A 23 2.05 -3.37 -5.08
C ILE A 23 3.46 -2.80 -4.86
N ARG A 24 4.47 -3.33 -5.56
CA ARG A 24 5.84 -2.78 -5.49
C ARG A 24 5.91 -1.34 -5.96
N SER A 25 5.17 -1.01 -7.04
CA SER A 25 5.07 0.36 -7.53
C SER A 25 4.42 1.29 -6.50
N ILE A 26 3.34 0.84 -5.83
CA ILE A 26 2.66 1.61 -4.79
C ILE A 26 3.60 1.85 -3.60
N LEU A 27 4.31 0.82 -3.15
CA LEU A 27 5.30 0.96 -2.08
C LEU A 27 6.40 1.97 -2.45
N GLN A 28 6.95 1.86 -3.66
CA GLN A 28 7.99 2.77 -4.15
C GLN A 28 7.48 4.22 -4.23
N GLU A 29 6.26 4.42 -4.71
CA GLU A 29 5.62 5.73 -4.79
C GLU A 29 5.50 6.38 -3.40
N MET A 30 5.04 5.62 -2.40
CA MET A 30 4.91 6.11 -1.01
C MET A 30 6.26 6.45 -0.36
N LEU A 31 7.34 5.76 -0.73
CA LEU A 31 8.68 6.02 -0.20
C LEU A 31 9.42 7.15 -0.94
N THR A 32 9.14 7.33 -2.23
CA THR A 32 9.88 8.28 -3.08
C THR A 32 9.27 9.67 -3.05
N ASN A 33 7.94 9.78 -3.22
CA ASN A 33 7.27 11.06 -3.39
C ASN A 33 6.86 11.70 -2.06
N ASP A 34 6.36 12.94 -2.15
CA ASP A 34 5.71 13.62 -1.05
C ASP A 34 4.34 12.99 -0.76
N ILE A 35 3.81 13.20 0.44
CA ILE A 35 2.55 12.59 0.89
C ILE A 35 1.39 12.93 -0.06
N SER A 36 1.31 14.18 -0.54
CA SER A 36 0.25 14.62 -1.45
C SER A 36 0.36 13.97 -2.83
N GLY A 37 1.58 13.90 -3.38
CA GLY A 37 1.86 13.20 -4.63
C GLY A 37 1.51 11.72 -4.54
N ALA A 38 2.04 11.03 -3.54
CA ALA A 38 1.80 9.60 -3.34
C ALA A 38 0.31 9.28 -3.14
N TYR A 39 -0.42 10.09 -2.36
CA TYR A 39 -1.87 9.94 -2.18
C TYR A 39 -2.60 9.96 -3.54
N LYS A 40 -2.36 10.99 -4.36
CA LYS A 40 -3.01 11.14 -5.66
C LYS A 40 -2.67 10.01 -6.62
N THR A 41 -1.41 9.57 -6.63
CA THR A 41 -0.97 8.46 -7.50
C THR A 41 -1.66 7.16 -7.11
N VAL A 42 -1.67 6.82 -5.81
CA VAL A 42 -2.30 5.58 -5.33
C VAL A 42 -3.83 5.63 -5.50
N GLU A 43 -4.47 6.76 -5.21
CA GLU A 43 -5.91 6.97 -5.43
C GLU A 43 -6.28 6.76 -6.90
N LYS A 44 -5.50 7.34 -7.82
CA LYS A 44 -5.69 7.17 -9.26
C LYS A 44 -5.51 5.72 -9.70
N LEU A 45 -4.49 5.02 -9.19
CA LEU A 45 -4.23 3.62 -9.52
C LEU A 45 -5.41 2.74 -9.08
N LYS A 46 -5.87 2.90 -7.84
CA LYS A 46 -7.04 2.20 -7.30
C LYS A 46 -8.27 2.40 -8.17
N TYR A 47 -8.58 3.65 -8.52
CA TYR A 47 -9.76 3.98 -9.31
C TYR A 47 -9.69 3.41 -10.73
N LEU A 48 -8.53 3.51 -11.39
CA LEU A 48 -8.36 3.02 -12.76
C LEU A 48 -8.42 1.49 -12.86
N LYS A 49 -7.96 0.79 -11.82
CA LYS A 49 -7.84 -0.68 -11.81
C LYS A 49 -8.96 -1.38 -11.05
N GLY A 50 -9.78 -0.64 -10.29
CA GLY A 50 -10.82 -1.20 -9.43
C GLY A 50 -10.27 -1.95 -8.21
N ILE A 51 -9.05 -1.62 -7.77
CA ILE A 51 -8.38 -2.31 -6.66
C ILE A 51 -8.86 -1.74 -5.32
N ALA A 52 -9.23 -2.62 -4.40
CA ALA A 52 -9.58 -2.24 -3.03
C ALA A 52 -8.33 -1.87 -2.22
N LEU A 53 -8.46 -0.90 -1.33
CA LEU A 53 -7.38 -0.53 -0.41
C LEU A 53 -7.03 -1.67 0.54
N GLN A 54 -8.02 -2.47 0.93
CA GLN A 54 -7.81 -3.62 1.79
C GLN A 54 -6.83 -4.61 1.16
N ASP A 55 -6.99 -4.92 -0.13
CA ASP A 55 -6.07 -5.81 -0.86
C ASP A 55 -4.64 -5.23 -0.90
N ILE A 56 -4.52 -3.92 -1.08
CA ILE A 56 -3.22 -3.23 -1.03
C ILE A 56 -2.58 -3.38 0.35
N VAL A 57 -3.32 -3.17 1.42
CA VAL A 57 -2.82 -3.29 2.81
C VAL A 57 -2.37 -4.72 3.10
N THR A 58 -3.18 -5.72 2.71
CA THR A 58 -2.85 -7.14 2.87
C THR A 58 -1.55 -7.52 2.17
N GLU A 59 -1.33 -7.02 0.95
CA GLU A 59 -0.13 -7.29 0.14
C GLU A 59 1.10 -6.43 0.51
N LEU A 60 0.92 -5.33 1.24
CA LEU A 60 2.03 -4.50 1.72
C LEU A 60 2.72 -5.12 2.96
N HIS A 61 1.98 -5.81 3.83
CA HIS A 61 2.54 -6.39 5.06
C HIS A 61 3.74 -7.33 4.82
N PRO A 62 3.74 -8.26 3.83
CA PRO A 62 4.86 -9.14 3.57
C PRO A 62 6.08 -8.38 3.05
N LEU A 63 5.85 -7.30 2.29
CA LEU A 63 6.94 -6.45 1.80
C LEU A 63 7.61 -5.70 2.95
N VAL A 64 6.82 -5.16 3.89
CA VAL A 64 7.35 -4.49 5.10
C VAL A 64 8.20 -5.46 5.93
N LEU A 65 7.78 -6.72 6.06
CA LEU A 65 8.57 -7.75 6.76
C LEU A 65 9.90 -8.05 6.07
N GLN A 66 9.95 -7.95 4.73
CA GLN A 66 11.17 -8.18 3.95
C GLN A 66 12.11 -6.96 3.89
N MET A 67 11.65 -5.78 4.31
CA MET A 67 12.46 -4.56 4.27
C MET A 67 13.58 -4.57 5.33
N SER A 68 14.77 -4.16 4.90
CA SER A 68 15.94 -3.95 5.76
C SER A 68 15.85 -2.61 6.49
N ILE A 69 14.94 -2.52 7.46
CA ILE A 69 14.71 -1.35 8.32
C ILE A 69 14.91 -1.73 9.81
N PRO A 70 15.17 -0.76 10.71
CA PRO A 70 15.25 -1.02 12.14
C PRO A 70 13.96 -1.63 12.69
N ASP A 71 14.09 -2.55 13.64
CA ASP A 71 12.95 -3.30 14.21
C ASP A 71 11.88 -2.39 14.81
N LYS A 72 12.28 -1.28 15.43
CA LYS A 72 11.35 -0.29 16.00
C LYS A 72 10.40 0.27 14.94
N ILE A 73 10.96 0.72 13.81
CA ILE A 73 10.18 1.30 12.70
C ILE A 73 9.32 0.20 12.03
N ARG A 74 9.86 -1.02 11.90
CA ARG A 74 9.10 -2.16 11.37
C ARG A 74 7.87 -2.45 12.24
N CYS A 75 8.02 -2.49 13.56
CA CYS A 75 6.91 -2.70 14.49
C CYS A 75 5.86 -1.60 14.39
N GLU A 76 6.27 -0.33 14.34
CA GLU A 76 5.36 0.81 14.19
C GLU A 76 4.56 0.77 12.88
N LEU A 77 5.22 0.38 11.78
CA LEU A 77 4.56 0.17 10.49
C LEU A 77 3.52 -0.96 10.56
N LEU A 78 3.88 -2.10 11.13
CA LEU A 78 2.97 -3.26 11.23
C LEU A 78 1.74 -2.95 12.07
N ILE A 79 1.90 -2.27 13.22
CA ILE A 79 0.78 -1.82 14.06
C ILE A 79 -0.13 -0.86 13.28
N SER A 80 0.46 0.09 12.55
CA SER A 80 -0.32 1.04 11.75
C SER A 80 -1.09 0.35 10.62
N LEU A 81 -0.48 -0.63 9.94
CA LEU A 81 -1.14 -1.42 8.91
C LEU A 81 -2.30 -2.25 9.49
N SER A 82 -2.11 -2.87 10.66
CA SER A 82 -3.17 -3.63 11.33
C SER A 82 -4.35 -2.75 11.73
N ASP A 83 -4.08 -1.52 12.20
CA ASP A 83 -5.13 -0.56 12.55
C ASP A 83 -5.94 -0.11 11.33
N ILE A 84 -5.25 0.12 10.20
CA ILE A 84 -5.89 0.48 8.93
C ILE A 84 -6.78 -0.66 8.44
N GLU A 85 -6.25 -1.89 8.41
CA GLU A 85 -6.98 -3.08 8.00
C GLU A 85 -8.22 -3.32 8.88
N TYR A 86 -8.06 -3.19 10.20
CA TYR A 86 -9.18 -3.30 11.14
C TYR A 86 -10.26 -2.24 10.85
N ARG A 87 -9.88 -0.97 10.66
CA ARG A 87 -10.86 0.10 10.35
C ARG A 87 -11.56 -0.14 9.02
N LEU A 88 -10.84 -0.60 7.99
CA LEU A 88 -11.44 -0.95 6.70
C LEU A 88 -12.44 -2.10 6.83
N SER A 89 -12.14 -3.10 7.66
CA SER A 89 -13.08 -4.22 7.94
C SER A 89 -14.39 -3.76 8.58
N LEU A 90 -14.38 -2.63 9.28
CA LEU A 90 -15.56 -2.01 9.91
C LEU A 90 -16.30 -1.02 9.00
N GLY A 91 -15.90 -0.90 7.73
CA GLY A 91 -16.53 0.01 6.77
C GLY A 91 -16.09 1.47 6.90
N ALA A 92 -14.90 1.74 7.46
CA ALA A 92 -14.36 3.09 7.51
C ALA A 92 -14.12 3.67 6.10
N SER A 93 -14.13 5.00 6.00
CA SER A 93 -13.90 5.71 4.74
C SER A 93 -12.54 5.36 4.14
N GLU A 94 -12.57 4.78 2.95
CA GLU A 94 -11.37 4.33 2.24
C GLU A 94 -10.40 5.48 1.92
N ASN A 95 -10.92 6.67 1.58
CA ASN A 95 -10.08 7.86 1.31
C ASN A 95 -9.31 8.32 2.56
N LEU A 96 -9.95 8.29 3.74
CA LEU A 96 -9.28 8.64 5.00
C LEU A 96 -8.22 7.59 5.35
N GLN A 97 -8.52 6.31 5.16
CA GLN A 97 -7.55 5.24 5.41
C GLN A 97 -6.40 5.25 4.40
N LEU A 98 -6.62 5.66 3.14
CA LEU A 98 -5.56 5.88 2.17
C LEU A 98 -4.63 7.01 2.61
N GLY A 99 -5.20 8.11 3.12
CA GLY A 99 -4.42 9.20 3.72
C GLY A 99 -3.59 8.73 4.91
N SER A 100 -4.18 7.90 5.77
CA SER A 100 -3.47 7.26 6.88
C SER A 100 -2.31 6.40 6.38
N LEU A 101 -2.55 5.55 5.37
CA LEU A 101 -1.55 4.64 4.80
C LEU A 101 -0.32 5.42 4.29
N VAL A 102 -0.54 6.41 3.43
CA VAL A 102 0.55 7.20 2.84
C VAL A 102 1.30 7.99 3.92
N SER A 103 0.58 8.55 4.90
CA SER A 103 1.20 9.27 6.01
C SER A 103 2.05 8.36 6.90
N THR A 104 1.60 7.14 7.19
CA THR A 104 2.37 6.15 7.95
C THR A 104 3.72 5.86 7.28
N PHE A 105 3.75 5.65 5.95
CA PHE A 105 5.01 5.45 5.23
C PHE A 105 5.87 6.72 5.17
N GLY A 106 5.24 7.90 5.09
CA GLY A 106 5.92 9.20 5.19
C GLY A 106 6.66 9.38 6.52
N ILE A 107 6.00 9.09 7.65
CA ILE A 107 6.59 9.13 9.00
C ILE A 107 7.72 8.11 9.13
N ALA A 108 7.52 6.88 8.62
CA ALA A 108 8.56 5.86 8.66
C ALA A 108 9.82 6.29 7.88
N LYS A 109 9.65 6.99 6.75
CA LYS A 109 10.77 7.58 5.98
C LYS A 109 11.50 8.65 6.79
N GLU A 110 10.78 9.54 7.45
CA GLU A 110 11.37 10.59 8.29
C GLU A 110 12.15 9.99 9.48
N ASN A 111 11.55 9.03 10.20
CA ASN A 111 12.21 8.30 11.28
C ASN A 111 13.47 7.57 10.81
N LEU A 112 13.49 7.03 9.58
CA LEU A 112 14.68 6.39 9.02
C LEU A 112 15.81 7.40 8.80
N LEU A 113 15.50 8.60 8.32
CA LEU A 113 16.51 9.65 8.10
C LEU A 113 17.11 10.13 9.42
N GLU A 114 16.30 10.26 10.47
CA GLU A 114 16.76 10.67 11.80
C GLU A 114 17.69 9.64 12.46
N ASN A 115 17.49 8.34 12.23
CA ASN A 115 18.35 7.29 12.80
C ASN A 115 19.70 7.14 12.07
N VAL A 116 19.88 7.79 10.92
CA VAL A 116 21.13 7.76 10.12
C VAL A 116 21.98 9.02 10.37
N ALA A 117 21.39 10.08 10.93
CA ALA A 117 22.07 11.31 11.34
C ALA A 117 22.71 11.21 12.72
#